data_AF-A0A179BTZ9-F1
#
_entry.id   AF-A0A179BTZ9-F1
#
_cell.length_a   1.000
_cell.length_b   1.000
_cell.length_c   1.000
_cell.angle_alpha   90.00
_cell.angle_beta   90.00
_cell.angle_gamma   90.00
#
_symmetry.space_group_name_H-M   'P 1'
#
loop_
_entity.id
_entity.type
_entity.pdbx_description
1 polymer ?
#
loop_
_entity_poly.entity_id
_entity_poly.type
_entity_poly.pdbx_seq_one_letter_code
_entity_poly.pdbx_strand_id
1 'polypeptide(L)'
;MTAAEFDPTAMATIGHNQPEPTPFDAVKQEIEDLFEEACHWADGEPISDQATHDAIEKLRDGIHEAGKRADALRVEEKKPLDDQVKAIQDRYNVYIKPKSGKVDLAKSTLDTLLTPYRTAKAAAAAQEAARVAAAADAARVAAQEAMRASSGNLTARADAEELAAEAKRLEKTAKRADKAATVGTGLRTIWKAVLEDEEAAMDWLWARAKEEVLAVAQRNADEVVRGGVRVVPGFRVVESKVAS
;
A
#
# COMPACT_ATOMS: atom_id res chain seq x y z
N MET A 1 9.51 26.31 84.53
CA MET A 1 10.49 25.98 83.48
C MET A 1 11.19 24.69 83.89
N THR A 2 10.84 23.58 83.26
CA THR A 2 11.54 22.30 83.40
C THR A 2 11.85 21.83 81.99
N ALA A 3 13.14 21.62 81.73
CA ALA A 3 13.70 21.27 80.44
C ALA A 3 13.19 19.91 79.98
N ALA A 4 12.77 19.82 78.71
CA ALA A 4 12.50 18.54 78.07
C ALA A 4 13.84 17.84 77.79
N GLU A 5 13.96 16.61 78.26
CA GLU A 5 15.08 15.71 77.97
C GLU A 5 15.18 15.48 76.45
N PHE A 6 16.32 15.84 75.89
CA PHE A 6 16.74 15.45 74.55
C PHE A 6 17.31 14.03 74.63
N ASP A 7 16.63 13.05 74.01
CA ASP A 7 17.14 11.69 73.86
C ASP A 7 17.94 11.59 72.53
N PRO A 8 19.28 11.49 72.59
CA PRO A 8 20.14 11.42 71.41
C PRO A 8 20.11 10.05 70.69
N THR A 9 19.30 9.08 71.12
CA THR A 9 19.24 7.73 70.52
C THR A 9 18.01 7.46 69.65
N ALA A 10 17.14 8.44 69.45
CA ALA A 10 16.05 8.33 68.47
C ALA A 10 16.59 8.42 67.02
N MET A 11 17.10 7.29 66.50
CA MET A 11 17.46 7.15 65.10
C MET A 11 16.18 7.17 64.25
N ALA A 12 16.02 8.23 63.44
CA ALA A 12 15.04 8.26 62.37
C ALA A 12 15.32 7.09 61.40
N THR A 13 14.36 6.18 61.26
CA THR A 13 14.43 5.09 60.28
C THR A 13 14.36 5.70 58.89
N ILE A 14 15.49 5.80 58.20
CA ILE A 14 15.57 6.23 56.80
C ILE A 14 14.98 5.10 55.95
N GLY A 15 13.68 5.23 55.62
CA GLY A 15 13.02 4.37 54.65
C GLY A 15 13.51 4.70 53.25
N HIS A 16 14.07 3.71 52.55
CA HIS A 16 14.52 3.82 51.17
C HIS A 16 13.33 4.12 50.24
N ASN A 17 13.27 5.35 49.73
CA ASN A 17 12.27 5.80 48.76
C ASN A 17 12.61 5.31 47.33
N GLN A 18 12.60 3.99 47.10
CA GLN A 18 12.47 3.48 45.73
C GLN A 18 10.97 3.33 45.43
N PRO A 19 10.47 3.92 44.32
CA PRO A 19 9.10 3.67 43.89
C PRO A 19 8.90 2.17 43.70
N GLU A 20 7.75 1.64 44.14
CA GLU A 20 7.42 0.24 43.93
C GLU A 20 7.50 -0.10 42.43
N PRO A 21 8.10 -1.25 42.06
CA PRO A 21 8.25 -1.63 40.66
C PRO A 21 6.88 -1.72 39.99
N THR A 22 6.77 -1.17 38.78
CA THR A 22 5.52 -1.25 38.02
C THR A 22 5.24 -2.70 37.61
N PRO A 23 4.00 -3.06 37.26
CA PRO A 23 3.70 -4.37 36.70
C PRO A 23 4.56 -4.72 35.48
N PHE A 24 4.92 -3.72 34.66
CA PHE A 24 5.87 -3.87 33.58
C PHE A 24 7.28 -4.20 34.09
N ASP A 25 7.79 -3.46 35.08
CA ASP A 25 9.12 -3.72 35.64
C ASP A 25 9.22 -5.14 36.23
N ALA A 26 8.15 -5.61 36.88
CA ALA A 26 8.09 -6.96 37.44
C ALA A 26 8.14 -8.06 36.37
N VAL A 27 7.31 -7.97 35.31
CA VAL A 27 7.31 -8.98 34.23
C VAL A 27 8.59 -8.88 33.39
N LYS A 28 9.16 -7.68 33.23
CA LYS A 28 10.43 -7.48 32.56
C LYS A 28 11.54 -8.23 33.29
N GLN A 29 11.66 -8.03 34.60
CA GLN A 29 12.68 -8.71 35.41
C GLN A 29 12.53 -10.25 35.30
N GLU A 30 11.30 -10.76 35.42
CA GLU A 30 11.04 -12.20 35.29
C GLU A 30 11.47 -12.76 33.93
N ILE A 31 11.18 -12.04 32.84
CA ILE A 31 11.61 -12.45 31.49
C ILE A 31 13.13 -12.41 31.36
N GLU A 32 13.78 -11.38 31.90
CA GLU A 32 15.25 -11.24 31.88
C GLU A 32 15.91 -12.40 32.65
N ASP A 33 15.42 -12.73 33.85
CA ASP A 33 15.92 -13.86 34.65
C ASP A 33 15.75 -15.21 33.93
N LEU A 34 14.56 -15.47 33.36
CA LEU A 34 14.30 -16.70 32.62
C LEU A 34 15.13 -16.79 31.32
N PHE A 35 15.40 -15.65 30.68
CA PHE A 35 16.23 -15.60 29.49
C PHE A 35 17.70 -15.90 29.82
N GLU A 36 18.23 -15.32 30.91
CA GLU A 36 19.57 -15.64 31.40
C GLU A 36 19.71 -17.14 31.72
N GLU A 37 18.71 -17.72 32.40
CA GLU A 37 18.66 -19.17 32.65
C GLU A 37 18.64 -19.96 31.33
N ALA A 38 17.85 -19.55 30.34
CA ALA A 38 17.82 -20.21 29.03
C ALA A 38 19.16 -20.16 28.31
N CYS A 39 19.93 -19.07 28.44
CA CYS A 39 21.28 -18.99 27.92
C CYS A 39 22.23 -20.02 28.54
N HIS A 40 22.00 -20.44 29.79
CA HIS A 40 22.79 -21.50 30.42
C HIS A 40 22.48 -22.90 29.88
N TRP A 41 21.23 -23.17 29.48
CA TRP A 41 20.81 -24.47 28.96
C TRP A 41 20.95 -24.61 27.43
N ALA A 42 20.88 -23.50 26.69
CA ALA A 42 20.90 -23.50 25.23
C ALA A 42 22.32 -23.41 24.64
N ASP A 43 23.19 -24.35 25.01
CA ASP A 43 24.59 -24.42 24.56
C ASP A 43 24.79 -25.03 23.15
N GLY A 44 23.74 -25.63 22.59
CA GLY A 44 23.72 -26.25 21.27
C GLY A 44 23.94 -27.76 21.27
N GLU A 45 24.15 -28.38 22.43
CA GLU A 45 24.31 -29.82 22.55
C GLU A 45 22.94 -30.55 22.64
N PRO A 46 22.81 -31.75 22.05
CA PRO A 46 21.58 -32.54 22.18
C PRO A 46 21.36 -33.02 23.62
N ILE A 47 20.12 -32.86 24.11
CA ILE A 47 19.70 -33.44 25.39
C ILE A 47 19.71 -34.97 25.32
N SER A 48 20.16 -35.64 26.39
CA SER A 48 20.33 -37.10 26.42
C SER A 48 19.58 -37.80 27.55
N ASP A 49 18.95 -37.05 28.46
CA ASP A 49 18.21 -37.59 29.60
C ASP A 49 16.88 -36.85 29.84
N GLN A 50 15.95 -37.56 30.47
CA GLN A 50 14.59 -37.05 30.74
C GLN A 50 14.56 -35.92 31.76
N ALA A 51 15.49 -35.89 32.73
CA ALA A 51 15.49 -34.84 33.74
C ALA A 51 15.89 -33.49 33.13
N THR A 52 16.85 -33.48 32.20
CA THR A 52 17.22 -32.30 31.40
C THR A 52 16.08 -31.87 30.48
N HIS A 53 15.39 -32.82 29.84
CA HIS A 53 14.18 -32.53 29.06
C HIS A 53 13.14 -31.77 29.90
N ASP A 54 12.75 -32.32 31.05
CA ASP A 54 11.68 -31.76 31.89
C ASP A 54 12.05 -30.38 32.47
N ALA A 55 13.34 -30.17 32.78
CA ALA A 55 13.84 -28.87 33.24
C ALA A 55 13.75 -27.80 32.13
N ILE A 56 14.16 -28.15 30.90
CA ILE A 56 14.10 -27.25 29.75
C ILE A 56 12.64 -26.98 29.34
N GLU A 57 11.77 -27.99 29.38
CA GLU A 57 10.33 -27.83 29.12
C GLU A 57 9.69 -26.84 30.10
N LYS A 58 9.98 -26.99 31.40
CA LYS A 58 9.51 -26.05 32.43
C LYS A 58 10.01 -24.63 32.21
N LEU A 59 11.29 -24.46 31.85
CA LEU A 59 11.87 -23.16 31.55
C LEU A 59 11.20 -22.51 30.33
N ARG A 60 11.02 -23.28 29.26
CA ARG A 60 10.33 -22.86 28.04
C ARG A 60 8.91 -22.40 28.35
N ASP A 61 8.17 -23.15 29.15
CA ASP A 61 6.81 -22.78 29.53
C ASP A 61 6.77 -21.55 30.45
N GLY A 62 7.75 -21.40 31.35
CA GLY A 62 7.92 -20.20 32.15
C GLY A 62 8.09 -18.94 31.28
N ILE A 63 8.98 -19.00 30.29
CA ILE A 63 9.20 -17.90 29.32
C ILE A 63 7.92 -17.59 28.54
N HIS A 64 7.21 -18.63 28.09
CA HIS A 64 5.96 -18.47 27.35
C HIS A 64 4.88 -17.77 28.18
N GLU A 65 4.68 -18.19 29.43
CA GLU A 65 3.69 -17.59 30.32
C GLU A 65 4.06 -16.16 30.74
N ALA A 66 5.34 -15.87 30.95
CA ALA A 66 5.82 -14.51 31.19
C ALA A 66 5.57 -13.60 29.98
N GLY A 67 5.83 -14.10 28.76
CA GLY A 67 5.49 -13.41 27.52
C GLY A 67 4.01 -13.10 27.37
N LYS A 68 3.12 -14.05 27.72
CA LYS A 68 1.65 -13.81 27.73
C LYS A 68 1.25 -12.71 28.71
N ARG A 69 1.82 -12.69 29.92
CA ARG A 69 1.54 -11.65 30.91
C ARG A 69 1.99 -10.28 30.43
N ALA A 70 3.17 -10.19 29.81
CA ALA A 70 3.66 -8.94 29.23
C ALA A 70 2.74 -8.41 28.12
N ASP A 71 2.24 -9.28 27.23
CA ASP A 71 1.27 -8.86 26.21
C ASP A 71 -0.07 -8.42 26.80
N ALA A 72 -0.56 -9.12 27.83
CA ALA A 72 -1.78 -8.73 28.53
C ALA A 72 -1.66 -7.32 29.15
N LEU A 73 -0.55 -7.05 29.85
CA LEU A 73 -0.27 -5.72 30.42
C LEU A 73 -0.20 -4.65 29.33
N ARG A 74 0.50 -4.92 28.22
CA ARG A 74 0.57 -4.00 27.07
C ARG A 74 -0.83 -3.69 26.50
N VAL A 75 -1.70 -4.70 26.39
CA VAL A 75 -3.07 -4.53 25.91
C VAL A 75 -3.90 -3.69 26.87
N GLU A 76 -3.76 -3.91 28.18
CA GLU A 76 -4.45 -3.12 29.21
C GLU A 76 -3.98 -1.67 29.23
N GLU A 77 -2.66 -1.43 29.21
CA GLU A 77 -2.06 -0.10 29.21
C GLU A 77 -2.46 0.72 27.98
N LYS A 78 -2.49 0.10 26.79
CA LYS A 78 -2.86 0.81 25.55
C LYS A 78 -4.37 0.99 25.38
N LYS A 79 -5.20 0.22 26.09
CA LYS A 79 -6.66 0.22 25.89
C LYS A 79 -7.30 1.62 25.97
N PRO A 80 -6.97 2.49 26.96
CA PRO A 80 -7.52 3.83 27.01
C PRO A 80 -7.11 4.71 25.81
N LEU A 81 -5.93 4.48 25.24
CA LEU A 81 -5.46 5.18 24.05
C LEU A 81 -6.16 4.67 22.79
N ASP A 82 -6.28 3.34 22.65
CA ASP A 82 -7.01 2.70 21.55
C ASP A 82 -8.48 3.17 21.54
N ASP A 83 -9.12 3.27 22.71
CA ASP A 83 -10.49 3.77 22.86
C ASP A 83 -10.61 5.25 22.45
N GLN A 84 -9.64 6.09 22.81
CA GLN A 84 -9.59 7.50 22.39
C GLN A 84 -9.40 7.64 20.88
N VAL A 85 -8.46 6.88 20.31
CA VAL A 85 -8.22 6.83 18.86
C VAL A 85 -9.47 6.37 18.14
N LYS A 86 -10.13 5.32 18.65
CA LYS A 86 -11.39 4.82 18.10
C LYS A 86 -12.49 5.87 18.14
N ALA A 87 -12.67 6.59 19.24
CA ALA A 87 -13.67 7.65 19.35
C ALA A 87 -13.43 8.79 18.36
N ILE A 88 -12.16 9.14 18.10
CA ILE A 88 -11.79 10.11 17.06
C ILE A 88 -12.13 9.54 15.68
N GLN A 89 -11.68 8.32 15.38
CA GLN A 89 -11.94 7.68 14.10
C GLN A 89 -13.44 7.58 13.81
N ASP A 90 -14.25 7.12 14.76
CA ASP A 90 -15.70 6.98 14.57
C ASP A 90 -16.37 8.32 14.22
N ARG A 91 -15.96 9.41 14.88
CA ARG A 91 -16.46 10.76 14.61
C ARG A 91 -16.19 11.22 13.18
N TYR A 92 -14.98 10.98 12.68
CA TYR A 92 -14.57 11.39 11.33
C TYR A 92 -15.04 10.40 10.25
N ASN A 93 -15.13 9.11 10.58
CA ASN A 93 -15.47 8.05 9.63
C ASN A 93 -16.85 8.24 9.01
N VAL A 94 -17.79 8.85 9.73
CA VAL A 94 -19.11 9.25 9.19
C VAL A 94 -18.97 10.13 7.93
N TYR A 95 -17.93 10.94 7.86
CA TYR A 95 -17.73 11.92 6.79
C TYR A 95 -16.68 11.47 5.78
N ILE A 96 -15.54 10.99 6.24
CA ILE A 96 -14.33 10.82 5.42
C ILE A 96 -13.84 9.38 5.31
N LYS A 97 -14.54 8.39 5.89
CA LYS A 97 -14.17 6.99 5.70
C LYS A 97 -14.21 6.65 4.21
N PRO A 98 -13.14 6.08 3.64
CA PRO A 98 -13.15 5.65 2.24
C PRO A 98 -14.33 4.72 1.95
N LYS A 99 -14.99 4.89 0.79
CA LYS A 99 -16.12 4.07 0.29
C LYS A 99 -17.44 4.19 1.04
N SER A 100 -17.48 4.73 2.25
CA SER A 100 -18.72 4.78 3.05
C SER A 100 -19.00 6.12 3.73
N GLY A 101 -18.02 7.02 3.80
CA GLY A 101 -18.19 8.36 4.35
C GLY A 101 -19.00 9.25 3.41
N LYS A 102 -19.73 10.22 3.99
CA LYS A 102 -20.57 11.17 3.22
C LYS A 102 -19.84 11.86 2.07
N VAL A 103 -18.56 12.21 2.25
CA VAL A 103 -17.77 12.90 1.21
C VAL A 103 -17.56 11.99 0.00
N ASP A 104 -17.15 10.75 0.21
CA ASP A 104 -16.88 9.82 -0.88
C ASP A 104 -18.17 9.38 -1.58
N LEU A 105 -19.25 9.16 -0.80
CA LEU A 105 -20.57 8.88 -1.35
C LEU A 105 -21.08 10.02 -2.23
N ALA A 106 -20.98 11.27 -1.77
CA ALA A 106 -21.40 12.44 -2.54
C ALA A 106 -20.56 12.59 -3.81
N LYS A 107 -19.23 12.51 -3.70
CA LYS A 107 -18.32 12.64 -4.85
C LYS A 107 -18.55 11.54 -5.89
N SER A 108 -18.58 10.28 -5.48
CA SER A 108 -18.81 9.16 -6.39
C SER A 108 -20.17 9.26 -7.09
N THR A 109 -21.22 9.67 -6.37
CA THR A 109 -22.55 9.91 -6.96
C THR A 109 -22.50 11.03 -8.00
N LEU A 110 -21.88 12.17 -7.69
CA LEU A 110 -21.71 13.27 -8.64
C LEU A 110 -20.85 12.87 -9.84
N ASP A 111 -19.80 12.09 -9.62
CA ASP A 111 -18.92 11.58 -10.67
C ASP A 111 -19.69 10.67 -11.65
N THR A 112 -20.73 9.95 -11.21
CA THR A 112 -21.60 9.19 -12.14
C THR A 112 -22.36 10.09 -13.12
N LEU A 113 -22.68 11.32 -12.73
CA LEU A 113 -23.34 12.32 -13.57
C LEU A 113 -22.32 13.08 -14.44
N LEU A 114 -21.18 13.43 -13.85
CA LEU A 114 -20.13 14.21 -14.51
C LEU A 114 -19.37 13.40 -15.56
N THR A 115 -19.11 12.12 -15.31
CA THR A 115 -18.39 11.23 -16.23
C THR A 115 -19.00 11.21 -17.64
N PRO A 116 -20.27 10.85 -17.85
CA PRO A 116 -20.84 10.76 -19.19
C PRO A 116 -20.84 12.12 -19.90
N TYR A 117 -21.14 13.21 -19.19
CA TYR A 117 -21.09 14.57 -19.75
C TYR A 117 -19.66 14.96 -20.18
N ARG A 118 -18.66 14.74 -19.32
CA ARG A 118 -17.26 15.04 -19.62
C ARG A 118 -16.73 14.17 -20.76
N THR A 119 -17.11 12.89 -20.82
CA THR A 119 -16.76 11.98 -21.91
C THR A 119 -17.36 12.45 -23.23
N ALA A 120 -18.64 12.80 -23.28
CA ALA A 120 -19.29 13.33 -24.48
C ALA A 120 -18.64 14.65 -24.93
N LYS A 121 -18.34 15.55 -23.99
CA LYS A 121 -17.65 16.81 -24.26
C LYS A 121 -16.23 16.59 -24.80
N ALA A 122 -15.48 15.67 -24.21
CA ALA A 122 -14.14 15.32 -24.68
C ALA A 122 -14.19 14.69 -26.09
N ALA A 123 -15.16 13.82 -26.36
CA ALA A 123 -15.37 13.24 -27.69
C ALA A 123 -15.70 14.31 -28.74
N ALA A 124 -16.61 15.24 -28.42
CA ALA A 124 -16.94 16.35 -29.31
C ALA A 124 -15.73 17.28 -29.56
N ALA A 125 -14.94 17.58 -28.52
CA ALA A 125 -13.72 18.37 -28.67
C ALA A 125 -12.67 17.65 -29.54
N ALA A 126 -12.53 16.33 -29.40
CA ALA A 126 -11.62 15.53 -30.23
C ALA A 126 -12.07 15.49 -31.70
N GLN A 127 -13.38 15.35 -31.96
CA GLN A 127 -13.93 15.41 -33.32
C GLN A 127 -13.68 16.77 -33.97
N GLU A 128 -13.90 17.86 -33.23
CA GLU A 128 -13.64 19.20 -33.73
C GLU A 128 -12.14 19.45 -33.94
N ALA A 129 -11.29 19.00 -33.01
CA ALA A 129 -9.84 19.09 -33.18
C ALA A 129 -9.37 18.34 -34.44
N ALA A 130 -9.91 17.14 -34.71
CA ALA A 130 -9.63 16.39 -35.93
C ALA A 130 -10.09 17.14 -37.19
N ARG A 131 -11.29 17.72 -37.17
CA ARG A 131 -11.83 18.52 -38.30
C ARG A 131 -10.95 19.74 -38.59
N VAL A 132 -10.58 20.50 -37.56
CA VAL A 132 -9.74 21.70 -37.69
C VAL A 132 -8.32 21.35 -38.10
N ALA A 133 -7.76 20.23 -37.59
CA ALA A 133 -6.46 19.73 -38.01
C ALA A 133 -6.44 19.36 -39.50
N ALA A 134 -7.46 18.62 -39.97
CA ALA A 134 -7.58 18.27 -41.39
C ALA A 134 -7.68 19.51 -42.29
N ALA A 135 -8.44 20.54 -41.88
CA ALA A 135 -8.52 21.81 -42.60
C ALA A 135 -7.19 22.57 -42.62
N ALA A 136 -6.47 22.60 -41.49
CA ALA A 136 -5.16 23.22 -41.41
C ALA A 136 -4.12 22.50 -42.28
N ASP A 137 -4.14 21.17 -42.32
CA ASP A 137 -3.25 20.38 -43.18
C ASP A 137 -3.56 20.57 -44.66
N ALA A 138 -4.83 20.59 -45.06
CA ALA A 138 -5.22 20.89 -46.44
C ALA A 138 -4.77 22.30 -46.87
N ALA A 139 -4.96 23.31 -46.02
CA ALA A 139 -4.51 24.67 -46.30
C ALA A 139 -2.98 24.77 -46.38
N ARG A 140 -2.26 24.03 -45.52
CA ARG A 140 -0.79 23.96 -45.54
C ARG A 140 -0.28 23.35 -46.84
N VAL A 141 -0.89 22.25 -47.31
CA VAL A 141 -0.53 21.61 -48.58
C VAL A 141 -0.81 22.56 -49.75
N ALA A 142 -2.00 23.17 -49.80
CA ALA A 142 -2.36 24.12 -50.86
C ALA A 142 -1.42 25.34 -50.90
N ALA A 143 -1.06 25.91 -49.74
CA ALA A 143 -0.10 27.01 -49.67
C ALA A 143 1.29 26.60 -50.15
N GLN A 144 1.76 25.39 -49.81
CA GLN A 144 3.05 24.87 -50.27
C GLN A 144 3.08 24.66 -51.80
N GLU A 145 1.98 24.17 -52.37
CA GLU A 145 1.84 23.99 -53.82
C GLU A 145 1.79 25.33 -54.56
N ALA A 146 0.98 26.29 -54.08
CA ALA A 146 0.92 27.63 -54.63
C ALA A 146 2.29 28.34 -54.58
N MET A 147 3.01 28.17 -53.47
CA MET A 147 4.36 28.72 -53.32
C MET A 147 5.34 28.16 -54.35
N ARG A 148 5.28 26.85 -54.62
CA ARG A 148 6.10 26.18 -55.65
C ARG A 148 5.72 26.64 -57.06
N ALA A 149 4.43 26.82 -57.32
CA ALA A 149 3.91 27.23 -58.63
C ALA A 149 4.14 28.72 -58.95
N SER A 150 4.32 29.57 -57.93
CA SER A 150 4.48 31.03 -58.08
C SER A 150 5.83 31.51 -58.64
N SER A 151 6.77 30.60 -58.96
CA SER A 151 8.13 30.96 -59.36
C SER A 151 8.15 31.90 -60.58
N GLY A 152 8.75 33.08 -60.41
CA GLY A 152 8.88 34.07 -61.48
C GLY A 152 7.62 34.91 -61.77
N ASN A 153 6.53 34.76 -61.01
CA ASN A 153 5.30 35.55 -61.16
C ASN A 153 4.93 36.25 -59.84
N LEU A 154 5.05 37.59 -59.82
CA LEU A 154 4.83 38.40 -58.62
C LEU A 154 3.38 38.34 -58.11
N THR A 155 2.39 38.33 -58.99
CA THR A 155 0.97 38.23 -58.60
C THR A 155 0.69 36.87 -57.98
N ALA A 156 1.11 35.79 -58.64
CA ALA A 156 0.96 34.43 -58.10
C ALA A 156 1.73 34.25 -56.78
N ARG A 157 2.83 34.98 -56.60
CA ARG A 157 3.58 34.97 -55.34
C ARG A 157 2.83 35.69 -54.22
N ALA A 158 2.21 36.84 -54.50
CA ALA A 158 1.40 37.54 -53.52
C ALA A 158 0.20 36.69 -53.05
N ASP A 159 -0.49 36.03 -53.97
CA ASP A 159 -1.60 35.12 -53.66
C ASP A 159 -1.13 33.91 -52.82
N ALA A 160 0.04 33.34 -53.16
CA ALA A 160 0.62 32.23 -52.40
C ALA A 160 1.03 32.62 -50.96
N GLU A 161 1.51 33.85 -50.75
CA GLU A 161 1.84 34.37 -49.41
C GLU A 161 0.56 34.58 -48.56
N GLU A 162 -0.55 35.01 -49.18
CA GLU A 162 -1.85 35.10 -48.49
C GLU A 162 -2.36 33.72 -48.05
N LEU A 163 -2.27 32.73 -48.93
CA LEU A 163 -2.60 31.33 -48.60
C LEU A 163 -1.71 30.79 -47.47
N ALA A 164 -0.42 31.11 -47.46
CA ALA A 164 0.49 30.72 -46.40
C ALA A 164 0.16 31.41 -45.06
N ALA A 165 -0.26 32.67 -45.09
CA ALA A 165 -0.70 33.40 -43.91
C ALA A 165 -1.99 32.79 -43.32
N GLU A 166 -2.93 32.40 -44.17
CA GLU A 166 -4.17 31.74 -43.74
C GLU A 166 -3.91 30.33 -43.20
N ALA A 167 -3.07 29.53 -43.87
CA ALA A 167 -2.65 28.22 -43.36
C ALA A 167 -2.03 28.33 -41.96
N LYS A 168 -1.21 29.35 -41.69
CA LYS A 168 -0.63 29.62 -40.38
C LYS A 168 -1.67 30.00 -39.31
N ARG A 169 -2.77 30.68 -39.71
CA ARG A 169 -3.89 30.98 -38.80
C ARG A 169 -4.69 29.73 -38.46
N LEU A 170 -4.95 28.88 -39.45
CA LEU A 170 -5.62 27.59 -39.26
C LEU A 170 -4.78 26.65 -38.38
N GLU A 171 -3.46 26.60 -38.57
CA GLU A 171 -2.55 25.81 -37.72
C GLU A 171 -2.61 26.25 -36.24
N LYS A 172 -2.62 27.57 -35.98
CA LYS A 172 -2.79 28.10 -34.62
C LYS A 172 -4.15 27.70 -34.03
N THR A 173 -5.19 27.66 -34.85
CA THR A 173 -6.54 27.25 -34.44
C THR A 173 -6.58 25.76 -34.12
N ALA A 174 -5.96 24.92 -34.95
CA ALA A 174 -5.81 23.49 -34.71
C ALA A 174 -5.07 23.22 -33.39
N LYS A 175 -3.95 23.91 -33.13
CA LYS A 175 -3.22 23.80 -31.86
C LYS A 175 -4.07 24.16 -30.63
N ARG A 176 -4.95 25.15 -30.74
CA ARG A 176 -5.88 25.52 -29.65
C ARG A 176 -6.96 24.47 -29.44
N ALA A 177 -7.51 23.94 -30.53
CA ALA A 177 -8.53 22.88 -30.49
C ALA A 177 -7.96 21.59 -29.89
N ASP A 178 -6.75 21.19 -30.29
CA ASP A 178 -6.04 20.03 -29.73
C ASP A 178 -5.82 20.16 -28.22
N LYS A 179 -5.34 21.32 -27.76
CA LYS A 179 -5.17 21.60 -26.33
C LYS A 179 -6.50 21.52 -25.56
N ALA A 180 -7.60 22.00 -26.16
CA ALA A 180 -8.93 21.93 -25.55
C ALA A 180 -9.47 20.49 -25.48
N ALA A 181 -9.08 19.62 -26.40
CA ALA A 181 -9.46 18.20 -26.41
C ALA A 181 -8.66 17.37 -25.39
N THR A 182 -7.41 17.76 -25.09
CA THR A 182 -6.47 16.94 -24.33
C THR A 182 -6.24 17.40 -22.88
N VAL A 183 -6.49 18.67 -22.55
CA VAL A 183 -6.17 19.24 -21.23
C VAL A 183 -7.43 19.63 -20.45
N GLY A 184 -7.45 19.37 -19.14
CA GLY A 184 -8.50 19.87 -18.24
C GLY A 184 -9.86 19.18 -18.41
N THR A 185 -9.88 17.97 -18.95
CA THR A 185 -11.11 17.19 -19.20
C THR A 185 -11.81 16.75 -17.91
N GLY A 186 -11.09 16.74 -16.78
CA GLY A 186 -11.61 16.23 -15.49
C GLY A 186 -11.88 14.73 -15.50
N LEU A 187 -11.26 14.01 -16.45
CA LEU A 187 -11.32 12.55 -16.60
C LEU A 187 -9.94 11.97 -16.25
N ARG A 188 -9.93 10.79 -15.61
CA ARG A 188 -8.71 10.02 -15.37
C ARG A 188 -8.67 8.82 -16.30
N THR A 189 -7.57 8.63 -17.01
CA THR A 189 -7.34 7.41 -17.79
C THR A 189 -6.97 6.26 -16.86
N ILE A 190 -7.65 5.12 -17.02
CA ILE A 190 -7.36 3.88 -16.29
C ILE A 190 -7.16 2.79 -17.34
N TRP A 191 -6.04 2.10 -17.25
CA TRP A 191 -5.74 0.93 -18.07
C TRP A 191 -6.06 -0.31 -17.25
N LYS A 192 -6.90 -1.19 -17.78
CA LYS A 192 -7.25 -2.47 -17.16
C LYS A 192 -6.94 -3.58 -18.15
N ALA A 193 -6.10 -4.54 -17.75
CA ALA A 193 -5.96 -5.78 -18.49
C ALA A 193 -7.23 -6.63 -18.28
N VAL A 194 -7.83 -7.07 -19.37
CA VAL A 194 -8.94 -8.02 -19.37
C VAL A 194 -8.38 -9.33 -19.90
N LEU A 195 -8.60 -10.42 -19.16
CA LEU A 195 -8.19 -11.75 -19.59
C LEU A 195 -9.14 -12.20 -20.72
N GLU A 196 -8.59 -12.40 -21.91
CA GLU A 196 -9.35 -12.83 -23.09
C GLU A 196 -8.98 -14.26 -23.51
N ASP A 197 -7.70 -14.62 -23.34
CA ASP A 197 -7.16 -15.94 -23.65
C ASP A 197 -6.33 -16.42 -22.45
N GLU A 198 -6.80 -17.49 -21.81
CA GLU A 198 -6.20 -18.05 -20.61
C GLU A 198 -4.84 -18.70 -20.91
N GLU A 199 -4.72 -19.40 -22.02
CA GLU A 199 -3.48 -20.11 -22.40
C GLU A 199 -2.39 -19.11 -22.75
N ALA A 200 -2.71 -18.14 -23.62
CA ALA A 200 -1.74 -17.10 -24.01
C ALA A 200 -1.30 -16.24 -22.81
N ALA A 201 -2.21 -15.95 -21.87
CA ALA A 201 -1.88 -15.22 -20.66
C ALA A 201 -0.96 -16.03 -19.74
N MET A 202 -1.19 -17.34 -19.60
CA MET A 202 -0.34 -18.21 -18.80
C MET A 202 1.04 -18.40 -19.42
N ASP A 203 1.15 -18.52 -20.74
CA ASP A 203 2.44 -18.56 -21.44
C ASP A 203 3.23 -17.26 -21.23
N TRP A 204 2.55 -16.11 -21.36
CA TRP A 204 3.17 -14.80 -21.10
C TRP A 204 3.62 -14.67 -19.63
N LEU A 205 2.78 -15.09 -18.67
CA LEU A 205 3.12 -15.08 -17.25
C LEU A 205 4.27 -16.03 -16.94
N TRP A 206 4.31 -17.21 -17.55
CA TRP A 206 5.38 -18.17 -17.38
C TRP A 206 6.72 -17.64 -17.87
N ALA A 207 6.72 -16.92 -19.01
CA ALA A 207 7.92 -16.26 -19.51
C ALA A 207 8.37 -15.07 -18.64
N ARG A 208 7.42 -14.32 -18.07
CA ARG A 208 7.71 -13.08 -17.34
C ARG A 208 8.00 -13.28 -15.85
N ALA A 209 7.24 -14.13 -15.18
CA ALA A 209 7.14 -14.21 -13.72
C ALA A 209 6.95 -15.66 -13.25
N LYS A 210 7.75 -16.59 -13.81
CA LYS A 210 7.69 -18.02 -13.51
C LYS A 210 7.69 -18.34 -12.01
N GLU A 211 8.53 -17.67 -11.24
CA GLU A 211 8.67 -17.92 -9.80
C GLU A 211 7.38 -17.62 -9.04
N GLU A 212 6.65 -16.56 -9.41
CA GLU A 212 5.36 -16.24 -8.80
C GLU A 212 4.30 -17.30 -9.13
N VAL A 213 4.26 -17.76 -10.39
CA VAL A 213 3.35 -18.83 -10.81
C VAL A 213 3.64 -20.12 -10.03
N LEU A 214 4.92 -20.48 -9.90
CA LEU A 214 5.34 -21.65 -9.11
C LEU A 214 5.04 -21.48 -7.62
N ALA A 215 5.18 -20.28 -7.06
CA ALA A 215 4.86 -20.02 -5.66
C ALA A 215 3.37 -20.22 -5.37
N VAL A 216 2.49 -19.77 -6.29
CA VAL A 216 1.05 -20.04 -6.20
C VAL A 216 0.79 -21.55 -6.27
N ALA A 217 1.44 -22.26 -7.19
CA ALA A 217 1.30 -23.71 -7.31
C ALA A 217 1.73 -24.44 -6.02
N GLN A 218 2.89 -24.07 -5.45
CA GLN A 218 3.39 -24.65 -4.19
C GLN A 218 2.44 -24.40 -3.03
N ARG A 219 1.91 -23.17 -2.88
CA ARG A 219 0.97 -22.85 -1.80
C ARG A 219 -0.30 -23.71 -1.86
N ASN A 220 -0.87 -23.89 -3.05
CA ASN A 220 -2.04 -24.75 -3.24
C ASN A 220 -1.71 -26.22 -2.94
N ALA A 221 -0.52 -26.70 -3.33
CA ALA A 221 -0.06 -28.05 -3.03
C ALA A 221 0.10 -28.27 -1.51
N ASP A 222 0.71 -27.33 -0.80
CA ASP A 222 0.88 -27.42 0.66
C ASP A 222 -0.47 -27.40 1.39
N GLU A 223 -1.43 -26.61 0.92
CA GLU A 223 -2.78 -26.53 1.50
C GLU A 223 -3.48 -27.89 1.49
N VAL A 224 -3.49 -28.58 0.34
CA VAL A 224 -4.10 -29.91 0.24
C VAL A 224 -3.32 -30.96 1.04
N VAL A 225 -1.99 -30.82 1.15
CA VAL A 225 -1.17 -31.69 2.01
C VAL A 225 -1.50 -31.51 3.49
N ARG A 226 -1.65 -30.27 3.98
CA ARG A 226 -2.14 -30.03 5.35
C ARG A 226 -3.51 -30.63 5.58
N GLY A 227 -4.38 -30.63 4.55
CA GLY A 227 -5.69 -31.28 4.55
C GLY A 227 -5.67 -32.82 4.52
N GLY A 228 -4.49 -33.46 4.48
CA GLY A 228 -4.34 -34.91 4.55
C GLY A 228 -4.01 -35.60 3.22
N VAL A 229 -3.96 -34.87 2.11
CA VAL A 229 -3.55 -35.43 0.82
C VAL A 229 -2.05 -35.76 0.87
N ARG A 230 -1.66 -36.93 0.37
CA ARG A 230 -0.24 -37.38 0.35
C ARG A 230 0.31 -37.63 -1.06
N VAL A 231 -0.54 -37.47 -2.08
CA VAL A 231 -0.15 -37.58 -3.49
C VAL A 231 -0.71 -36.36 -4.22
N VAL A 232 0.17 -35.51 -4.75
CA VAL A 232 -0.18 -34.30 -5.50
C VAL A 232 0.58 -34.32 -6.84
N PRO A 233 -0.11 -34.27 -8.00
CA PRO A 233 0.55 -34.28 -9.29
C PRO A 233 1.60 -33.18 -9.42
N GLY A 234 2.81 -33.54 -9.86
CA GLY A 234 3.93 -32.58 -10.00
C GLY A 234 4.69 -32.27 -8.71
N PHE A 235 4.26 -32.78 -7.56
CA PHE A 235 4.92 -32.55 -6.26
C PHE A 235 5.29 -33.87 -5.57
N ARG A 236 6.37 -33.85 -4.79
CA ARG A 236 6.76 -34.93 -3.89
C ARG A 236 6.44 -34.51 -2.45
N VAL A 237 5.61 -35.30 -1.76
CA VAL A 237 5.26 -35.05 -0.35
C VAL A 237 6.28 -35.76 0.55
N VAL A 238 6.79 -35.05 1.57
CA VAL A 238 7.81 -35.54 2.53
C VAL A 238 7.30 -35.30 3.95
N GLU A 239 7.54 -36.27 4.84
CA GLU A 239 7.20 -36.17 6.27
C GLU A 239 8.44 -35.78 7.08
N SER A 240 8.31 -34.79 7.98
CA SER A 240 9.30 -34.43 8.98
C SER A 240 8.60 -34.17 10.32
N LYS A 241 9.28 -34.47 11.43
CA LYS A 241 8.80 -34.20 12.80
C LYS A 241 9.66 -33.09 13.40
N VAL A 242 9.03 -32.06 13.94
CA VAL A 242 9.66 -30.91 14.62
C VAL A 242 8.96 -30.67 15.95
N ALA A 243 9.67 -30.12 16.93
CA ALA A 243 9.08 -29.78 18.23
C ALA A 243 7.96 -28.73 18.07
N SER A 244 6.90 -28.82 18.90
CA SER A 244 5.69 -27.98 18.85
C SER A 244 5.70 -26.84 19.87
#